data_AF-C8X8J3-F1
#
_entry.id   AF-C8X8J3-F1
#
_cell.length_a   1.000
_cell.length_b   1.000
_cell.length_c   1.000
_cell.angle_alpha   90.00
_cell.angle_beta   90.00
_cell.angle_gamma   90.00
#
_symmetry.space_group_name_H-M   'P 1'
#
loop_
_entity.id
_entity.type
_entity.pdbx_description
1 polymer ?
#
loop_
_entity_poly.entity_id
_entity_poly.type
_entity_poly.pdbx_seq_one_letter_code
_entity_poly.pdbx_strand_id
1 'polypeptide(L)'
;MGGRDRAGSRHSWLDTLTRSLSRIIAGQHAATLLATDLPADGAVVDLPDWLWSVPAIDTGRKAAGDGGALLLPIQVEHSPGPLLVIPRGAAVDVLWRALGLGIDRAGSLIVHCEHTPLDHDGRLTTGSGTTDGGDADGRGFDPDVTCLTARPTGRSRIRARLSALVRDGQHARWEVLRDLEPYVRSAVRTAHSNLTLELTDGAARLDDTELQTVTDRLILGHDGAPDSPVLRLLNRLITPGQVTNVDLLHHIRRTLRRDAADTLLQHIGDPRVGATVRRFARQTGITDPDRLLVEFRRAYPQSKLGPDRLLRSLSTPLRVADASGGAGRSDQRDHGSADICGNPIGAWGER
;
A
#
# COMPACT_ATOMS: atom_id res chain seq x y z
N MET A 1 1.61 -35.80 3.71
CA MET A 1 0.47 -35.23 4.46
C MET A 1 -0.17 -34.17 3.58
N GLY A 2 -1.12 -34.55 2.72
CA GLY A 2 -1.91 -33.63 1.90
C GLY A 2 -3.27 -33.41 2.54
N GLY A 3 -3.33 -32.51 3.52
CA GLY A 3 -4.62 -32.02 4.01
C GLY A 3 -5.19 -31.10 2.93
N ARG A 4 -6.37 -31.40 2.40
CA ARG A 4 -7.10 -30.44 1.56
C ARG A 4 -7.33 -29.19 2.40
N ASP A 5 -6.59 -28.13 2.08
CA ASP A 5 -6.78 -26.81 2.68
C ASP A 5 -8.27 -26.48 2.60
N ARG A 6 -8.90 -26.25 3.77
CA ARG A 6 -10.23 -25.63 3.77
C ARG A 6 -10.07 -24.33 3.01
N ALA A 7 -10.80 -24.17 1.91
CA ALA A 7 -10.69 -23.02 1.02
C ALA A 7 -11.02 -21.74 1.81
N GLY A 8 -9.99 -21.12 2.39
CA GLY A 8 -10.12 -19.83 3.03
C GLY A 8 -10.58 -18.81 1.99
N SER A 9 -11.47 -17.91 2.38
CA SER A 9 -11.82 -16.79 1.52
C SER A 9 -10.71 -15.75 1.56
N ARG A 10 -10.44 -15.12 0.43
CA ARG A 10 -9.54 -13.97 0.38
C ARG A 10 -10.23 -12.75 0.95
N HIS A 11 -9.47 -11.92 1.64
CA HIS A 11 -9.98 -10.62 2.08
C HIS A 11 -10.20 -9.71 0.85
N SER A 12 -11.46 -9.38 0.54
CA SER A 12 -11.84 -8.68 -0.70
C SER A 12 -11.04 -7.42 -1.00
N TRP A 13 -10.88 -6.52 -0.02
CA TRP A 13 -10.10 -5.30 -0.20
C TRP A 13 -8.61 -5.57 -0.47
N LEU A 14 -8.03 -6.59 0.19
CA LEU A 14 -6.63 -6.96 -0.06
C LEU A 14 -6.49 -7.57 -1.46
N ASP A 15 -7.48 -8.35 -1.89
CA ASP A 15 -7.48 -8.97 -3.20
C ASP A 15 -7.55 -7.92 -4.33
N THR A 16 -8.42 -6.91 -4.21
CA THR A 16 -8.45 -5.76 -5.12
C THR A 16 -7.12 -4.99 -5.10
N LEU A 17 -6.60 -4.68 -3.89
CA LEU A 17 -5.34 -3.94 -3.76
C LEU A 17 -4.19 -4.70 -4.44
N THR A 18 -3.99 -5.99 -4.13
CA THR A 18 -2.90 -6.78 -4.70
C THR A 18 -2.99 -6.93 -6.20
N ARG A 19 -4.21 -7.01 -6.77
CA ARG A 19 -4.40 -7.00 -8.23
C ARG A 19 -3.89 -5.70 -8.85
N SER A 20 -4.19 -4.56 -8.24
CA SER A 20 -3.65 -3.27 -8.71
C SER A 20 -2.14 -3.15 -8.48
N LEU A 21 -1.61 -3.67 -7.36
CA LEU A 21 -0.16 -3.71 -7.11
C LEU A 21 0.58 -4.56 -8.16
N SER A 22 0.04 -5.73 -8.54
CA SER A 22 0.61 -6.56 -9.60
C SER A 22 0.67 -5.84 -10.95
N ARG A 23 -0.38 -5.10 -11.32
CA ARG A 23 -0.37 -4.28 -12.54
C ARG A 23 0.71 -3.21 -12.51
N ILE A 24 0.97 -2.59 -11.34
CA ILE A 24 2.06 -1.63 -11.16
C ILE A 24 3.42 -2.32 -11.32
N ILE A 25 3.63 -3.49 -10.69
CA ILE A 25 4.86 -4.29 -10.78
C ILE A 25 5.12 -4.66 -12.25
N ALA A 26 4.15 -5.28 -12.92
CA ALA A 26 4.24 -5.64 -14.33
C ALA A 26 4.55 -4.43 -15.22
N GLY A 27 3.92 -3.28 -14.97
CA GLY A 27 4.21 -2.04 -15.71
C GLY A 27 5.64 -1.53 -15.54
N GLN A 28 6.21 -1.63 -14.33
CA GLN A 28 7.60 -1.24 -14.08
C GLN A 28 8.59 -2.16 -14.80
N HIS A 29 8.41 -3.48 -14.67
CA HIS A 29 9.26 -4.44 -15.38
C HIS A 29 9.11 -4.33 -16.90
N ALA A 30 7.90 -4.07 -17.41
CA ALA A 30 7.66 -3.87 -18.83
C ALA A 30 8.42 -2.64 -19.38
N ALA A 31 8.49 -1.55 -18.60
CA ALA A 31 9.27 -0.37 -18.97
C ALA A 31 10.76 -0.68 -19.08
N THR A 32 11.31 -1.47 -18.14
CA THR A 32 12.71 -1.93 -18.19
C THR A 32 12.95 -2.82 -19.42
N LEU A 33 12.07 -3.78 -19.70
CA LEU A 33 12.21 -4.68 -20.85
C LEU A 33 12.10 -3.95 -22.20
N LEU A 34 11.27 -2.90 -22.30
CA LEU A 34 11.18 -2.07 -23.50
C LEU A 34 12.47 -1.31 -23.83
N ALA A 35 13.34 -1.09 -22.84
CA ALA A 35 14.65 -0.47 -23.02
C ALA A 35 15.73 -1.47 -23.50
N THR A 36 15.38 -2.75 -23.65
CA THR A 36 16.28 -3.81 -24.10
C THR A 36 15.97 -4.26 -25.54
N ASP A 37 16.88 -5.01 -26.15
CA ASP A 37 16.67 -5.60 -27.46
C ASP A 37 15.64 -6.75 -27.39
N LEU A 38 14.48 -6.54 -28.00
CA LEU A 38 13.42 -7.54 -28.06
C LEU A 38 13.70 -8.60 -29.14
N PRO A 39 13.41 -9.89 -28.89
CA PRO A 39 13.55 -10.93 -29.90
C PRO A 39 12.62 -10.68 -31.10
N ALA A 40 12.95 -11.27 -32.25
CA ALA A 40 12.10 -11.19 -33.45
C ALA A 40 10.76 -11.93 -33.23
N ASP A 41 10.83 -13.10 -32.60
CA ASP A 41 9.70 -13.92 -32.16
C ASP A 41 9.93 -14.43 -30.74
N GLY A 42 8.90 -14.37 -29.90
CA GLY A 42 8.98 -14.78 -28.50
C GLY A 42 7.67 -14.54 -27.75
N ALA A 43 7.65 -14.80 -26.46
CA ALA A 43 6.47 -14.62 -25.61
C ALA A 43 6.75 -13.61 -24.49
N VAL A 44 5.71 -12.88 -24.07
CA VAL A 44 5.71 -12.10 -22.82
C VAL A 44 4.97 -12.93 -21.78
N VAL A 45 5.63 -13.24 -20.67
CA VAL A 45 5.05 -14.04 -19.58
C VAL A 45 5.05 -13.23 -18.31
N ASP A 46 3.87 -13.10 -17.69
CA ASP A 46 3.63 -12.37 -16.45
C ASP A 46 3.38 -13.39 -15.34
N LEU A 47 4.25 -13.42 -14.34
CA LEU A 47 4.22 -14.37 -13.24
C LEU A 47 3.43 -13.79 -12.06
N PRO A 48 2.68 -14.60 -11.29
CA PRO A 48 1.90 -14.09 -10.17
C PRO A 48 2.81 -13.53 -9.05
N ASP A 49 2.57 -12.29 -8.61
CA ASP A 49 3.35 -11.65 -7.54
C ASP A 49 2.90 -12.04 -6.12
N TRP A 50 1.78 -12.76 -5.98
CA TRP A 50 1.15 -13.00 -4.67
C TRP A 50 0.77 -14.46 -4.47
N LEU A 51 1.28 -15.05 -3.39
CA LEU A 51 0.82 -16.31 -2.81
C LEU A 51 -0.24 -15.99 -1.75
N TRP A 52 -1.39 -16.65 -1.83
CA TRP A 52 -2.45 -16.50 -0.83
C TRP A 52 -2.42 -17.68 0.13
N SER A 53 -2.15 -17.42 1.41
CA SER A 53 -2.05 -18.48 2.42
C SER A 53 -2.68 -18.07 3.73
N VAL A 54 -3.09 -19.07 4.51
CA VAL A 54 -3.42 -18.89 5.93
C VAL A 54 -2.12 -18.52 6.65
N PRO A 55 -2.08 -17.45 7.47
CA PRO A 55 -0.91 -17.09 8.24
C PRO A 55 -0.46 -18.22 9.18
N ALA A 56 0.84 -18.47 9.28
CA ALA A 56 1.43 -19.40 10.25
C ALA A 56 1.81 -18.71 11.58
N ILE A 57 1.65 -17.38 11.66
CA ILE A 57 1.78 -16.58 12.88
C ILE A 57 0.43 -15.99 13.29
N ASP A 58 0.31 -15.62 14.56
CA ASP A 58 -0.87 -14.89 15.05
C ASP A 58 -0.93 -13.49 14.42
N THR A 59 -1.88 -13.30 13.52
CA THR A 59 -2.23 -12.00 12.92
C THR A 59 -3.47 -11.37 13.58
N GLY A 60 -3.75 -11.72 14.84
CA GLY A 60 -4.92 -11.31 15.60
C GLY A 60 -6.21 -11.99 15.11
N ARG A 61 -7.32 -11.25 15.11
CA ARG A 61 -8.66 -11.79 14.76
C ARG A 61 -8.77 -12.41 13.36
N LYS A 62 -7.78 -12.22 12.48
CA LYS A 62 -7.72 -12.83 11.15
C LYS A 62 -7.23 -14.28 11.15
N ALA A 63 -6.56 -14.72 12.21
CA ALA A 63 -6.02 -16.08 12.33
C ALA A 63 -7.00 -17.08 12.98
N ALA A 64 -7.99 -16.61 13.77
CA ALA A 64 -8.76 -17.48 14.66
C ALA A 64 -10.26 -17.12 14.83
N GLY A 65 -10.87 -16.39 13.89
CA GLY A 65 -12.30 -16.04 14.00
C GLY A 65 -13.26 -17.19 13.63
N ASP A 66 -14.45 -17.20 14.24
CA ASP A 66 -15.57 -18.14 13.98
C ASP A 66 -16.05 -18.16 12.51
N GLY A 67 -15.57 -17.23 11.66
CA GLY A 67 -15.88 -17.11 10.24
C GLY A 67 -14.89 -17.79 9.27
N GLY A 68 -13.91 -18.55 9.79
CA GLY A 68 -12.90 -19.25 8.98
C GLY A 68 -11.60 -18.47 8.81
N ALA A 69 -10.50 -19.18 8.54
CA ALA A 69 -9.19 -18.60 8.33
C ALA A 69 -9.15 -17.82 7.00
N LEU A 70 -8.90 -16.51 7.08
CA LEU A 70 -8.74 -15.67 5.88
C LEU A 70 -7.38 -15.96 5.24
N LEU A 71 -7.38 -16.07 3.91
CA LEU A 71 -6.13 -16.06 3.16
C LEU A 71 -5.59 -14.63 3.13
N LEU A 72 -4.32 -14.47 3.48
CA LEU A 72 -3.59 -13.22 3.37
C LEU A 72 -2.54 -13.31 2.25
N PRO A 73 -2.28 -12.19 1.56
CA PRO A 73 -1.31 -12.18 0.47
C PRO A 73 0.12 -12.15 1.02
N ILE A 74 0.98 -12.96 0.44
CA ILE A 74 2.43 -13.02 0.66
C ILE A 74 3.07 -12.71 -0.67
N GLN A 75 3.94 -11.71 -0.72
CA GLN A 75 4.60 -11.34 -1.95
C GLN A 75 5.58 -12.44 -2.38
N VAL A 76 5.56 -12.78 -3.67
CA VAL A 76 6.46 -13.75 -4.30
C VAL A 76 7.57 -12.98 -5.00
N GLU A 77 8.79 -13.26 -4.61
CA GLU A 77 9.98 -12.79 -5.30
C GLU A 77 10.35 -13.80 -6.38
N HIS A 78 10.58 -13.31 -7.61
CA HIS A 78 10.98 -14.10 -8.77
C HIS A 78 12.35 -13.67 -9.24
N SER A 79 13.19 -14.63 -9.63
CA SER A 79 14.47 -14.40 -10.30
C SER A 79 14.44 -15.08 -11.68
N PRO A 80 14.68 -14.36 -12.79
CA PRO A 80 15.24 -13.01 -12.87
C PRO A 80 14.24 -11.85 -12.64
N GLY A 81 12.94 -12.13 -12.58
CA GLY A 81 11.89 -11.15 -12.30
C GLY A 81 10.49 -11.69 -12.60
N PRO A 82 9.43 -10.97 -12.20
CA PRO A 82 8.04 -11.41 -12.39
C PRO A 82 7.55 -11.29 -13.82
N LEU A 83 8.20 -10.50 -14.68
CA LEU A 83 7.83 -10.35 -16.09
C LEU A 83 9.00 -10.77 -16.98
N LEU A 84 8.74 -11.71 -17.90
CA LEU A 84 9.74 -12.32 -18.77
C LEU A 84 9.44 -12.07 -20.25
N VAL A 85 10.49 -11.91 -21.05
CA VAL A 85 10.43 -12.00 -22.51
C VAL A 85 11.27 -13.19 -22.95
N ILE A 86 10.62 -14.22 -23.48
CA ILE A 86 11.27 -15.51 -23.78
C ILE A 86 11.32 -15.70 -25.30
N PRO A 87 12.50 -15.75 -25.94
CA PRO A 87 12.61 -16.03 -27.36
C PRO A 87 11.98 -17.38 -27.72
N ARG A 88 11.46 -17.49 -28.94
CA ARG A 88 10.90 -18.76 -29.44
C ARG A 88 11.94 -19.89 -29.36
N GLY A 89 11.55 -21.04 -28.83
CA GLY A 89 12.39 -22.22 -28.65
C GLY A 89 13.32 -22.14 -27.44
N ALA A 90 13.28 -21.05 -26.67
CA ALA A 90 14.02 -20.94 -25.42
C ALA A 90 13.15 -21.37 -24.22
N ALA A 91 13.84 -21.75 -23.15
CA ALA A 91 13.28 -21.94 -21.82
C ALA A 91 14.02 -21.05 -20.82
N VAL A 92 13.33 -20.61 -19.78
CA VAL A 92 13.91 -19.83 -18.67
C VAL A 92 13.59 -20.53 -17.37
N ASP A 93 14.63 -20.85 -16.60
CA ASP A 93 14.49 -21.31 -15.22
C ASP A 93 14.22 -20.10 -14.32
N VAL A 94 13.10 -20.15 -13.61
CA VAL A 94 12.67 -19.11 -12.67
C VAL A 94 12.77 -19.67 -11.26
N LEU A 95 13.58 -19.02 -10.43
CA LEU A 95 13.57 -19.27 -8.99
C LEU A 95 12.52 -18.37 -8.35
N TRP A 96 11.75 -18.92 -7.43
CA TRP A 96 10.75 -18.14 -6.69
C TRP A 96 10.87 -18.37 -5.18
N ARG A 97 10.54 -17.33 -4.41
CA ARG A 97 10.44 -17.39 -2.94
C ARG A 97 9.30 -16.53 -2.43
N ALA A 98 8.49 -17.08 -1.55
CA ALA A 98 7.44 -16.40 -0.81
C ALA A 98 7.79 -16.42 0.69
N LEU A 99 8.13 -15.25 1.24
CA LEU A 99 8.53 -15.09 2.63
C LEU A 99 7.62 -14.09 3.34
N GLY A 100 6.90 -14.54 4.36
CA GLY A 100 6.06 -13.68 5.19
C GLY A 100 5.01 -14.44 5.96
N LEU A 101 4.46 -13.81 7.01
CA LEU A 101 3.38 -14.39 7.83
C LEU A 101 3.72 -15.76 8.42
N GLY A 102 5.00 -15.98 8.77
CA GLY A 102 5.51 -17.26 9.27
C GLY A 102 5.69 -18.34 8.21
N ILE A 103 5.52 -17.99 6.93
CA ILE A 103 5.69 -18.89 5.80
C ILE A 103 6.99 -18.54 5.10
N ASP A 104 7.80 -19.56 4.82
CA ASP A 104 8.96 -19.50 3.93
C ASP A 104 8.83 -20.66 2.94
N ARG A 105 8.41 -20.33 1.72
CA ARG A 105 8.30 -21.29 0.61
C ARG A 105 9.20 -20.83 -0.51
N ALA A 106 9.87 -21.77 -1.15
CA ALA A 106 10.67 -21.51 -2.33
C ALA A 106 10.57 -22.68 -3.30
N GLY A 107 10.87 -22.42 -4.57
CA GLY A 107 10.88 -23.43 -5.59
C GLY A 107 11.45 -22.92 -6.90
N SER A 108 11.30 -23.73 -7.94
CA SER A 108 11.70 -23.41 -9.29
C SER A 108 10.57 -23.73 -10.25
N LEU A 109 10.45 -22.92 -11.30
CA LEU A 109 9.50 -23.06 -12.40
C LEU A 109 10.28 -22.95 -13.71
N ILE A 110 10.00 -23.82 -14.67
CA ILE A 110 10.55 -23.69 -16.03
C ILE A 110 9.49 -23.04 -16.92
N VAL A 111 9.85 -21.96 -17.62
CA VAL A 111 8.95 -21.28 -18.55
C VAL A 111 9.45 -21.48 -19.98
N HIS A 112 8.65 -22.20 -20.78
CA HIS A 112 8.93 -22.53 -22.17
C HIS A 112 8.23 -21.56 -23.13
N CYS A 113 8.89 -21.24 -24.25
CA CYS A 113 8.28 -20.51 -25.36
C CYS A 113 8.24 -21.39 -26.60
N GLU A 114 7.20 -22.19 -26.74
CA GLU A 114 7.08 -23.21 -27.77
C GLU A 114 5.79 -23.05 -28.57
N HIS A 115 5.82 -23.45 -29.84
CA HIS A 115 4.59 -23.80 -30.55
C HIS A 115 4.17 -25.16 -30.02
N THR A 116 3.28 -25.20 -29.03
CA THR A 116 2.57 -26.44 -28.74
C THR A 116 1.80 -26.82 -30.01
N PRO A 117 2.11 -27.94 -30.67
CA PRO A 117 1.22 -28.46 -31.70
C PRO A 117 -0.14 -28.67 -31.03
N LEU A 118 -1.22 -28.20 -31.64
CA LEU A 118 -2.53 -28.69 -31.27
C LEU A 118 -2.49 -30.21 -31.48
N ASP A 119 -2.86 -31.01 -30.47
CA ASP A 119 -3.09 -32.44 -30.70
C ASP A 119 -4.10 -32.61 -31.84
N HIS A 120 -4.12 -33.78 -32.49
CA HIS A 120 -4.97 -34.07 -33.66
C HIS A 120 -6.48 -33.79 -33.45
N ASP A 121 -6.94 -33.60 -32.21
CA ASP A 121 -8.30 -33.19 -31.84
C ASP A 121 -8.47 -31.67 -31.57
N GLY A 122 -7.49 -30.83 -31.89
CA GLY A 122 -7.57 -29.37 -31.67
C GLY A 122 -7.59 -28.96 -30.19
N ARG A 123 -7.30 -29.89 -29.26
CA ARG A 123 -7.27 -29.65 -27.81
C ARG A 123 -5.83 -29.44 -27.33
N LEU A 124 -5.63 -28.42 -26.50
CA LEU A 124 -4.39 -28.24 -25.75
C LEU A 124 -4.26 -29.39 -24.76
N THR A 125 -3.20 -30.19 -24.86
CA THR A 125 -2.79 -31.10 -23.78
C THR A 125 -2.32 -30.26 -22.60
N THR A 126 -3.21 -30.05 -21.64
CA THR A 126 -2.90 -29.43 -20.36
C THR A 126 -2.08 -30.39 -19.50
N GLY A 127 -0.76 -30.41 -19.71
CA GLY A 127 0.15 -30.54 -18.58
C GLY A 127 0.26 -29.16 -17.92
N SER A 128 -0.26 -29.02 -16.70
CA SER A 128 -0.18 -27.83 -15.82
C SER A 128 -0.17 -26.44 -16.48
N GLY A 129 -1.33 -25.76 -16.46
CA GLY A 129 -1.40 -24.29 -16.45
C GLY A 129 -1.06 -23.55 -17.74
N THR A 130 -1.86 -23.69 -18.80
CA THR A 130 -1.82 -22.73 -19.91
C THR A 130 -2.50 -21.42 -19.51
N THR A 131 -1.74 -20.38 -19.23
CA THR A 131 -2.24 -18.99 -19.20
C THR A 131 -2.25 -18.47 -20.63
N ASP A 132 -3.26 -18.85 -21.43
CA ASP A 132 -3.57 -18.06 -22.62
C ASP A 132 -3.83 -16.63 -22.12
N GLY A 133 -3.15 -15.65 -22.71
CA GLY A 133 -2.98 -14.28 -22.19
C GLY A 133 -4.24 -13.39 -22.12
N GLY A 134 -5.38 -13.96 -21.76
CA GLY A 134 -6.61 -13.29 -21.35
C GLY A 134 -6.85 -13.54 -19.86
N ASP A 135 -6.99 -12.45 -19.12
CA ASP A 135 -7.40 -12.37 -17.72
C ASP A 135 -6.41 -12.91 -16.68
N ALA A 136 -5.68 -11.96 -16.10
CA ALA A 136 -5.14 -12.02 -14.76
C ALA A 136 -6.29 -12.13 -13.74
N ASP A 137 -6.98 -13.27 -13.76
CA ASP A 137 -8.25 -13.57 -13.10
C ASP A 137 -8.12 -13.70 -11.57
N GLY A 138 -7.15 -12.99 -10.99
CA GLY A 138 -6.80 -13.07 -9.59
C GLY A 138 -6.36 -14.48 -9.17
N ARG A 139 -6.02 -15.41 -10.07
CA ARG A 139 -5.50 -16.71 -9.63
C ARG A 139 -4.18 -16.45 -8.91
N GLY A 140 -4.13 -16.88 -7.64
CA GLY A 140 -2.95 -16.69 -6.80
C GLY A 140 -1.81 -17.55 -7.33
N PHE A 141 -0.60 -17.27 -6.89
CA PHE A 141 0.54 -18.14 -7.16
C PHE A 141 0.25 -19.56 -6.64
N ASP A 142 0.29 -20.54 -7.54
CA ASP A 142 0.17 -21.95 -7.22
C ASP A 142 1.58 -22.57 -7.14
N PRO A 143 2.07 -22.91 -5.93
CA PRO A 143 3.42 -23.42 -5.75
C PRO A 143 3.65 -24.80 -6.38
N ASP A 144 2.59 -25.52 -6.76
CA ASP A 144 2.68 -26.86 -7.37
C ASP A 144 2.91 -26.78 -8.90
N VAL A 145 2.82 -25.59 -9.49
CA VAL A 145 3.10 -25.37 -10.92
C VAL A 145 4.62 -25.33 -11.14
N THR A 146 5.14 -26.38 -11.77
CA THR A 146 6.58 -26.52 -12.06
C THR A 146 6.95 -26.19 -13.51
N CYS A 147 5.97 -26.07 -14.41
CA CYS A 147 6.18 -25.74 -15.82
C CYS A 147 5.06 -24.83 -16.35
N LEU A 148 5.43 -23.81 -17.13
CA LEU A 148 4.53 -22.95 -17.89
C LEU A 148 4.96 -22.92 -19.36
N THR A 149 4.00 -23.03 -20.28
CA THR A 149 4.26 -22.90 -21.72
C THR A 149 3.54 -21.70 -22.28
N ALA A 150 4.29 -20.80 -22.92
CA ALA A 150 3.77 -19.61 -23.56
C ALA A 150 3.88 -19.71 -25.09
N ARG A 151 2.89 -19.15 -25.79
CA ARG A 151 2.86 -19.14 -27.25
C ARG A 151 3.71 -17.98 -27.79
N PRO A 152 4.62 -18.22 -28.73
CA PRO A 152 5.42 -17.16 -29.33
C PRO A 152 4.55 -16.26 -30.22
N THR A 153 4.93 -14.99 -30.26
CA THR A 153 4.35 -13.94 -31.09
C THR A 153 5.46 -13.06 -31.67
N GLY A 154 5.18 -12.35 -32.76
CA GLY A 154 6.15 -11.46 -33.38
C GLY A 154 6.48 -10.23 -32.53
N ARG A 155 7.67 -9.66 -32.74
CA ARG A 155 8.24 -8.50 -32.03
C ARG A 155 7.28 -7.33 -31.87
N SER A 156 6.53 -6.98 -32.92
CA SER A 156 5.58 -5.86 -32.86
C SER A 156 4.48 -6.09 -31.83
N ARG A 157 4.01 -7.34 -31.67
CA ARG A 157 3.03 -7.72 -30.65
C ARG A 157 3.65 -7.79 -29.25
N ILE A 158 4.90 -8.27 -29.13
CA ILE A 158 5.67 -8.21 -27.86
C ILE A 158 5.75 -6.76 -27.38
N ARG A 159 6.23 -5.86 -28.23
CA ARG A 159 6.34 -4.43 -27.92
C ARG A 159 4.98 -3.83 -27.57
N ALA A 160 3.94 -4.09 -28.36
CA ALA A 160 2.59 -3.60 -28.08
C ALA A 160 2.06 -4.08 -26.72
N ARG A 161 2.30 -5.36 -26.36
CA ARG A 161 1.91 -5.92 -25.05
C ARG A 161 2.66 -5.25 -23.91
N LEU A 162 3.98 -5.10 -24.01
CA LEU A 162 4.77 -4.42 -22.98
C LEU A 162 4.33 -2.96 -22.82
N SER A 163 4.11 -2.22 -23.91
CA SER A 163 3.61 -0.84 -23.84
C SER A 163 2.19 -0.76 -23.26
N ALA A 164 1.35 -1.78 -23.47
CA ALA A 164 0.05 -1.87 -22.81
C ALA A 164 0.20 -2.07 -21.29
N LEU A 165 1.10 -2.96 -20.85
CA LEU A 165 1.40 -3.17 -19.43
C LEU A 165 1.95 -1.91 -18.75
N VAL A 166 2.82 -1.15 -19.42
CA VAL A 166 3.31 0.15 -18.88
C VAL A 166 2.15 1.12 -18.62
N ARG A 167 1.26 1.29 -19.61
CA ARG A 167 0.08 2.17 -19.45
C ARG A 167 -0.88 1.66 -18.37
N ASP A 168 -1.08 0.35 -18.32
CA ASP A 168 -1.95 -0.28 -17.33
C ASP A 168 -1.41 -0.12 -15.91
N GLY A 169 -0.10 -0.31 -15.70
CA GLY A 169 0.54 -0.07 -14.41
C GLY A 169 0.50 1.41 -13.98
N GLN A 170 0.63 2.35 -14.93
CA GLN A 170 0.42 3.77 -14.64
C GLN A 170 -1.02 4.08 -14.22
N HIS A 171 -2.01 3.48 -14.88
CA HIS A 171 -3.41 3.64 -14.50
C HIS A 171 -3.71 3.01 -13.13
N ALA A 172 -3.23 1.78 -12.89
CA ALA A 172 -3.37 1.07 -11.62
C ALA A 172 -2.79 1.86 -10.44
N ARG A 173 -1.70 2.60 -10.65
CA ARG A 173 -1.14 3.51 -9.64
C ARG A 173 -2.16 4.57 -9.20
N TRP A 174 -2.88 5.18 -10.13
CA TRP A 174 -3.92 6.18 -9.80
C TRP A 174 -5.13 5.54 -9.12
N GLU A 175 -5.53 4.34 -9.53
CA GLU A 175 -6.59 3.59 -8.87
C GLU A 175 -6.24 3.30 -7.41
N VAL A 176 -5.02 2.83 -7.12
CA VAL A 176 -4.58 2.59 -5.73
C VAL A 176 -4.58 3.87 -4.91
N LEU A 177 -4.14 5.00 -5.48
CA LEU A 177 -4.17 6.28 -4.77
C LEU A 177 -5.59 6.72 -4.43
N ARG A 178 -6.52 6.63 -5.38
CA ARG A 178 -7.95 6.89 -5.17
C ARG A 178 -8.53 5.97 -4.10
N ASP A 179 -8.19 4.68 -4.14
CA ASP A 179 -8.72 3.69 -3.21
C ASP A 179 -8.13 3.85 -1.79
N LEU A 180 -6.93 4.43 -1.66
CA LEU A 180 -6.30 4.77 -0.38
C LEU A 180 -6.79 6.10 0.20
N GLU A 181 -7.30 7.02 -0.61
CA GLU A 181 -7.72 8.36 -0.19
C GLU A 181 -8.69 8.36 1.02
N PRO A 182 -9.75 7.51 1.08
CA PRO A 182 -10.62 7.46 2.26
C PRO A 182 -9.88 7.13 3.56
N TYR A 183 -8.85 6.27 3.49
CA TYR A 183 -8.01 5.92 4.63
C TYR A 183 -7.11 7.07 5.05
N VAL A 184 -6.58 7.83 4.08
CA VAL A 184 -5.78 9.04 4.34
C VAL A 184 -6.66 10.10 5.01
N ARG A 185 -7.83 10.42 4.46
CA ARG A 185 -8.78 11.38 5.05
C ARG A 185 -9.17 10.98 6.48
N SER A 186 -9.46 9.70 6.70
CA SER A 186 -9.74 9.19 8.04
C SER A 186 -8.54 9.37 8.99
N ALA A 187 -7.33 9.02 8.54
CA ALA A 187 -6.11 9.18 9.34
C ALA A 187 -5.81 10.64 9.69
N VAL A 188 -6.00 11.57 8.75
CA VAL A 188 -5.84 13.02 8.96
C VAL A 188 -6.84 13.53 9.98
N ARG A 189 -8.13 13.19 9.85
CA ARG A 189 -9.17 13.60 10.81
C ARG A 189 -8.92 13.06 12.22
N THR A 190 -8.47 11.80 12.35
CA THR A 190 -8.09 11.23 13.64
C THR A 190 -6.88 11.95 14.23
N ALA A 191 -5.84 12.21 13.43
CA ALA A 191 -4.65 12.95 13.89
C ALA A 191 -5.02 14.37 14.35
N HIS A 192 -5.89 15.05 13.60
CA HIS A 192 -6.41 16.37 13.93
C HIS A 192 -7.19 16.37 15.24
N SER A 193 -8.12 15.44 15.42
CA SER A 193 -8.90 15.31 16.66
C SER A 193 -8.00 15.11 17.88
N ASN A 194 -6.99 14.23 17.76
CA ASN A 194 -6.03 13.96 18.83
C ASN A 194 -5.20 15.20 19.16
N LEU A 195 -4.76 15.93 18.14
CA LEU A 195 -4.01 17.16 18.30
C LEU A 195 -4.84 18.26 18.98
N THR A 196 -6.11 18.44 18.58
CA THR A 196 -7.02 19.41 19.19
C THR A 196 -7.25 19.12 20.68
N LEU A 197 -7.39 17.85 21.07
CA LEU A 197 -7.50 17.45 22.48
C LEU A 197 -6.23 17.76 23.28
N GLU A 198 -5.07 17.70 22.63
CA GLU A 198 -3.78 17.94 23.29
C GLU A 198 -3.47 19.43 23.53
N LEU A 199 -3.92 20.29 22.62
CA LEU A 199 -3.64 21.73 22.60
C LEU A 199 -4.68 22.55 23.38
N THR A 200 -5.17 22.03 24.51
CA THR A 200 -6.13 22.68 25.45
C THR A 200 -6.01 24.21 25.50
N ASP A 201 -7.17 24.90 25.59
CA ASP A 201 -7.44 26.36 25.56
C ASP A 201 -7.58 27.00 24.17
N GLY A 202 -8.79 26.90 23.60
CA GLY A 202 -9.25 27.76 22.51
C GLY A 202 -8.42 27.68 21.23
N ALA A 203 -7.48 26.74 21.15
CA ALA A 203 -6.58 26.61 20.02
C ALA A 203 -7.40 26.26 18.78
N ALA A 204 -7.16 27.01 17.72
CA ALA A 204 -8.01 26.97 16.57
C ALA A 204 -8.08 25.60 15.91
N ARG A 205 -9.26 25.24 15.46
CA ARG A 205 -9.46 24.01 14.72
C ARG A 205 -9.12 24.28 13.26
N LEU A 206 -8.23 23.49 12.68
CA LEU A 206 -8.06 23.50 11.22
C LEU A 206 -9.41 23.29 10.55
N ASP A 207 -9.69 24.11 9.54
CA ASP A 207 -10.91 23.98 8.76
C ASP A 207 -10.82 22.84 7.73
N ASP A 208 -11.93 22.54 7.04
CA ASP A 208 -11.97 21.46 6.06
C ASP A 208 -11.02 21.70 4.87
N THR A 209 -10.71 22.96 4.53
CA THR A 209 -9.79 23.31 3.44
C THR A 209 -8.35 23.01 3.83
N GLU A 210 -7.96 23.35 5.07
CA GLU A 210 -6.65 23.02 5.62
C GLU A 210 -6.47 21.50 5.77
N LEU A 211 -7.50 20.78 6.22
CA LEU A 211 -7.47 19.31 6.29
C LEU A 211 -7.37 18.66 4.90
N GLN A 212 -8.04 19.24 3.89
CA GLN A 212 -7.90 18.80 2.51
C GLN A 212 -6.47 19.06 2.00
N THR A 213 -5.89 20.22 2.31
CA THR A 213 -4.50 20.56 1.95
C THR A 213 -3.50 19.55 2.55
N VAL A 214 -3.70 19.15 3.81
CA VAL A 214 -2.89 18.10 4.46
C VAL A 214 -3.07 16.74 3.78
N THR A 215 -4.31 16.42 3.39
CA THR A 215 -4.65 15.18 2.67
C THR A 215 -3.96 15.14 1.29
N ASP A 216 -4.06 16.21 0.52
CA ASP A 216 -3.43 16.33 -0.81
C ASP A 216 -1.91 16.22 -0.68
N ARG A 217 -1.33 16.85 0.35
CA ARG A 217 0.10 16.74 0.65
C ARG A 217 0.56 15.32 0.96
N LEU A 218 -0.27 14.51 1.64
CA LEU A 218 0.03 13.10 1.91
C LEU A 218 -0.03 12.26 0.64
N ILE A 219 -1.01 12.50 -0.22
CA ILE A 219 -1.28 11.69 -1.42
C ILE A 219 -0.34 12.08 -2.56
N LEU A 220 -0.25 13.36 -2.88
CA LEU A 220 0.42 13.90 -4.07
C LEU A 220 1.80 14.49 -3.75
N GLY A 221 2.07 14.85 -2.50
CA GLY A 221 3.33 15.48 -2.11
C GLY A 221 3.22 17.00 -2.06
N HIS A 222 4.35 17.69 -2.06
CA HIS A 222 4.38 19.16 -2.14
C HIS A 222 4.62 19.56 -3.59
N ASP A 223 4.27 20.80 -3.97
CA ASP A 223 4.57 21.30 -5.30
C ASP A 223 6.07 21.17 -5.62
N GLY A 224 6.36 20.52 -6.75
CA GLY A 224 7.73 20.23 -7.20
C GLY A 224 8.42 19.07 -6.47
N ALA A 225 7.80 18.46 -5.45
CA ALA A 225 8.35 17.25 -4.84
C ALA A 225 8.07 16.03 -5.75
N PRO A 226 9.06 15.16 -6.01
CA PRO A 226 8.86 13.98 -6.85
C PRO A 226 8.10 12.85 -6.15
N ASP A 227 7.75 13.03 -4.87
CA ASP A 227 7.34 11.95 -4.00
C ASP A 227 6.45 12.45 -2.85
N SER A 228 5.64 11.54 -2.30
CA SER A 228 4.71 11.79 -1.21
C SER A 228 4.75 10.64 -0.20
N PRO A 229 4.30 10.85 1.05
CA PRO A 229 4.18 9.75 2.02
C PRO A 229 3.41 8.53 1.49
N VAL A 230 2.30 8.72 0.78
CA VAL A 230 1.53 7.62 0.20
C VAL A 230 2.26 6.97 -0.97
N LEU A 231 2.94 7.75 -1.83
CA LEU A 231 3.76 7.21 -2.91
C LEU A 231 4.94 6.38 -2.39
N ARG A 232 5.60 6.80 -1.30
CA ARG A 232 6.62 5.98 -0.62
C ARG A 232 6.06 4.69 -0.05
N LEU A 233 4.88 4.76 0.57
CA LEU A 233 4.19 3.57 1.04
C LEU A 233 3.95 2.61 -0.14
N LEU A 234 3.37 3.11 -1.24
CA LEU A 234 3.12 2.31 -2.44
C LEU A 234 4.38 1.67 -3.01
N ASN A 235 5.46 2.45 -3.15
CA ASN A 235 6.76 1.94 -3.59
C ASN A 235 7.28 0.83 -2.66
N ARG A 236 7.06 0.95 -1.35
CA ARG A 236 7.40 -0.10 -0.39
C ARG A 236 6.54 -1.35 -0.59
N LEU A 237 5.24 -1.20 -0.87
CA LEU A 237 4.33 -2.34 -1.06
C LEU A 237 4.64 -3.17 -2.31
N ILE A 238 5.16 -2.55 -3.36
CA ILE A 238 5.53 -3.24 -4.61
C ILE A 238 6.97 -3.76 -4.60
N THR A 239 7.81 -3.31 -3.68
CA THR A 239 9.20 -3.77 -3.58
C THR A 239 9.28 -5.08 -2.79
N PRO A 240 9.77 -6.19 -3.40
CA PRO A 240 9.92 -7.47 -2.72
C PRO A 240 10.69 -7.36 -1.40
N GLY A 241 10.25 -8.12 -0.39
CA GLY A 241 10.92 -8.22 0.90
C GLY A 241 10.68 -7.05 1.89
N GLN A 242 10.13 -5.91 1.43
CA GLN A 242 9.95 -4.73 2.29
C GLN A 242 8.75 -4.82 3.24
N VAL A 243 7.78 -5.69 2.95
CA VAL A 243 6.59 -5.95 3.78
C VAL A 243 6.55 -7.41 4.23
N THR A 244 7.68 -7.89 4.74
CA THR A 244 7.78 -9.23 5.32
C THR A 244 7.15 -9.27 6.71
N ASN A 245 6.46 -10.37 7.02
CA ASN A 245 5.92 -10.66 8.36
C ASN A 245 4.93 -9.62 8.92
N VAL A 246 4.22 -8.89 8.06
CA VAL A 246 3.20 -7.93 8.47
C VAL A 246 1.86 -8.21 7.79
N ASP A 247 0.77 -8.00 8.52
CA ASP A 247 -0.55 -7.85 7.91
C ASP A 247 -0.56 -6.57 7.07
N LEU A 248 -0.69 -6.71 5.75
CA LEU A 248 -0.60 -5.61 4.80
C LEU A 248 -1.57 -4.47 5.10
N LEU A 249 -2.83 -4.77 5.45
CA LEU A 249 -3.83 -3.75 5.77
C LEU A 249 -3.48 -3.03 7.07
N HIS A 250 -3.03 -3.78 8.08
CA HIS A 250 -2.57 -3.18 9.34
C HIS A 250 -1.35 -2.28 9.12
N HIS A 251 -0.37 -2.74 8.33
CA HIS A 251 0.83 -1.99 7.98
C HIS A 251 0.47 -0.66 7.28
N ILE A 252 -0.43 -0.70 6.29
CA ILE A 252 -0.92 0.49 5.58
C ILE A 252 -1.57 1.45 6.56
N ARG A 253 -2.56 1.00 7.34
CA ARG A 253 -3.28 1.87 8.30
C ARG A 253 -2.35 2.50 9.33
N ARG A 254 -1.41 1.72 9.89
CA ARG A 254 -0.43 2.21 10.86
C ARG A 254 0.50 3.26 10.23
N THR A 255 0.98 3.01 9.02
CA THR A 255 1.86 3.95 8.30
C THR A 255 1.12 5.24 7.99
N LEU A 256 -0.11 5.16 7.44
CA LEU A 256 -0.92 6.33 7.13
C LEU A 256 -1.23 7.19 8.36
N ARG A 257 -1.57 6.57 9.51
CA ARG A 257 -1.79 7.31 10.76
C ARG A 257 -0.55 8.07 11.23
N ARG A 258 0.61 7.40 11.21
CA ARG A 258 1.88 8.01 11.58
C ARG A 258 2.21 9.19 10.66
N ASP A 259 2.14 8.96 9.35
CA ASP A 259 2.53 9.95 8.36
C ASP A 259 1.54 11.12 8.32
N ALA A 260 0.24 10.88 8.57
CA ALA A 260 -0.76 11.93 8.73
C ALA A 260 -0.49 12.82 9.93
N ALA A 261 -0.18 12.24 11.10
CA ALA A 261 0.20 13.03 12.28
C ALA A 261 1.47 13.85 12.02
N ASP A 262 2.49 13.25 11.40
CA ASP A 262 3.72 13.94 11.05
C ASP A 262 3.49 15.11 10.07
N THR A 263 2.65 14.89 9.05
CA THR A 263 2.36 15.90 8.02
C THR A 263 1.50 17.03 8.58
N LEU A 264 0.55 16.72 9.47
CA LEU A 264 -0.25 17.70 10.19
C LEU A 264 0.61 18.59 11.09
N LEU A 265 1.53 18.00 11.86
CA LEU A 265 2.47 18.74 12.72
C LEU A 265 3.37 19.66 11.87
N GLN A 266 3.85 19.18 10.73
CA GLN A 266 4.61 20.01 9.79
C GLN A 266 3.78 21.16 9.22
N HIS A 267 2.50 20.91 8.91
CA HIS A 267 1.60 21.92 8.35
C HIS A 267 1.38 23.09 9.31
N ILE A 268 1.18 22.80 10.60
CA ILE A 268 0.98 23.84 11.64
C ILE A 268 2.30 24.40 12.21
N GLY A 269 3.45 23.86 11.78
CA GLY A 269 4.76 24.27 12.28
C GLY A 269 5.13 23.75 13.68
N ASP A 270 4.42 22.76 14.20
CA ASP A 270 4.69 22.14 15.50
C ASP A 270 5.83 21.11 15.39
N PRO A 271 6.92 21.24 16.16
CA PRO A 271 7.96 20.22 16.20
C PRO A 271 7.40 18.86 16.66
N ARG A 272 7.91 17.74 16.11
CA ARG A 272 7.54 16.37 16.54
C ARG A 272 7.62 16.11 18.05
N VAL A 273 8.50 16.83 18.74
CA VAL A 273 8.71 16.71 20.20
C VAL A 273 7.74 17.57 21.01
N GLY A 274 6.92 18.38 20.35
CA GLY A 274 6.06 19.38 20.98
C GLY A 274 5.06 18.77 21.95
N ALA A 275 4.47 17.64 21.58
CA ALA A 275 3.55 16.92 22.47
C ALA A 275 4.20 16.51 23.79
N THR A 276 5.43 15.98 23.71
CA THR A 276 6.20 15.60 24.89
C THR A 276 6.59 16.82 25.72
N VAL A 277 7.01 17.91 25.08
CA VAL A 277 7.35 19.18 25.75
C VAL A 277 6.14 19.75 26.50
N ARG A 278 4.99 19.88 25.85
CA ARG A 278 3.77 20.42 26.46
C ARG A 278 3.28 19.55 27.61
N ARG A 279 3.33 18.23 27.45
CA ARG A 279 2.99 17.29 28.52
C ARG A 279 3.93 17.45 29.72
N PHE A 280 5.24 17.56 29.47
CA PHE A 280 6.22 17.75 30.53
C PHE A 280 6.04 19.10 31.25
N ALA A 281 5.77 20.17 30.51
CA ALA A 281 5.46 21.49 31.08
C ALA A 281 4.22 21.43 31.98
N ARG A 282 3.13 20.78 31.54
CA ARG A 282 1.91 20.58 32.34
C ARG A 282 2.16 19.74 33.60
N GLN A 283 2.96 18.69 33.49
CA GLN A 283 3.26 17.80 34.62
C GLN A 283 4.14 18.47 35.67
N THR A 284 5.08 19.33 35.26
CA THR A 284 6.02 20.00 36.15
C THR A 284 5.54 21.37 36.66
N GLY A 285 4.57 21.98 35.96
CA GLY A 285 4.10 23.34 36.24
C GLY A 285 5.10 24.44 35.94
N ILE A 286 6.22 24.14 35.26
CA ILE A 286 7.26 25.13 34.93
C ILE A 286 6.77 25.99 33.76
N THR A 287 6.56 27.28 34.03
CA THR A 287 6.12 28.27 33.03
C THR A 287 7.28 29.00 32.35
N ASP A 288 8.43 29.12 33.02
CA ASP A 288 9.63 29.74 32.48
C ASP A 288 10.30 28.84 31.42
N PRO A 289 10.40 29.28 30.15
CA PRO A 289 10.95 28.46 29.06
C PRO A 289 12.39 28.02 29.30
N ASP A 290 13.24 28.88 29.86
CA ASP A 290 14.67 28.56 30.05
C ASP A 290 14.84 27.47 31.12
N ARG A 291 14.15 27.61 32.26
CA ARG A 291 14.11 26.57 33.29
C ARG A 291 13.49 25.27 32.77
N LEU A 292 12.41 25.36 31.99
CA LEU A 292 11.77 24.18 31.39
C LEU A 292 12.75 23.45 30.46
N LEU A 293 13.54 24.18 29.67
CA LEU A 293 14.53 23.58 28.77
C LEU A 293 15.58 22.77 29.53
N VAL A 294 16.10 23.34 30.62
CA VAL A 294 17.13 22.71 31.45
C VAL A 294 16.59 21.41 32.06
N GLU A 295 15.41 21.46 32.69
CA GLU A 295 14.79 20.27 33.30
C GLU A 295 14.38 19.25 32.24
N PHE A 296 13.87 19.69 31.09
CA PHE A 296 13.50 18.79 30.00
C PHE A 296 14.72 18.05 29.42
N ARG A 297 15.85 18.73 29.22
CA ARG A 297 17.09 18.08 28.75
C ARG A 297 17.65 17.09 29.77
N ARG A 298 17.47 17.37 31.05
CA ARG A 298 17.86 16.45 32.13
C ARG A 298 17.01 15.17 32.10
N ALA A 299 15.70 15.29 31.88
CA ALA A 299 14.79 14.15 31.78
C ALA A 299 14.91 13.39 30.44
N TYR A 300 15.18 14.10 29.34
CA TYR A 300 15.22 13.56 27.98
C TYR A 300 16.50 13.96 27.23
N PRO A 301 17.68 13.44 27.62
CA PRO A 301 18.97 13.87 27.06
C PRO A 301 19.11 13.59 25.55
N GLN A 302 18.43 12.57 25.03
CA GLN A 302 18.48 12.20 23.60
C GLN A 302 17.68 13.12 22.68
N SER A 303 16.79 13.97 23.23
CA SER A 303 15.90 14.83 22.44
C SER A 303 16.64 15.93 21.67
N LYS A 304 17.82 16.35 22.16
CA LYS A 304 18.61 17.47 21.61
C LYS A 304 17.75 18.72 21.35
N LEU A 305 16.82 19.01 22.26
CA LEU A 305 15.89 20.13 22.15
C LEU A 305 16.65 21.46 22.28
N GLY A 306 16.50 22.36 21.30
CA GLY A 306 17.02 23.73 21.34
C GLY A 306 15.95 24.75 21.79
N PRO A 307 16.33 25.97 22.17
CA PRO A 307 15.40 27.02 22.62
C PRO A 307 14.32 27.32 21.58
N ASP A 308 14.67 27.47 20.30
CA ASP A 308 13.69 27.77 19.24
C ASP A 308 12.66 26.65 19.02
N ARG A 309 13.08 25.39 19.21
CA ARG A 309 12.16 24.25 19.12
C ARG A 309 11.26 24.18 20.34
N LEU A 310 11.79 24.47 21.53
CA LEU A 310 10.99 24.56 22.75
C LEU A 310 9.94 25.65 22.61
N LEU A 311 10.34 26.87 22.24
CA LEU A 311 9.42 27.99 22.06
C LEU A 311 8.33 27.64 21.07
N ARG A 312 8.67 27.13 19.87
CA ARG A 312 7.67 26.67 18.90
C ARG A 312 6.72 25.62 19.48
N SER A 313 7.23 24.64 20.21
CA SER A 313 6.41 23.60 20.84
C SER A 313 5.43 24.16 21.89
N LEU A 314 5.79 25.23 22.58
CA LEU A 314 4.92 25.90 23.56
C LEU A 314 3.98 26.92 22.90
N SER A 315 4.43 27.57 21.83
CA SER A 315 3.77 28.72 21.23
C SER A 315 3.00 28.39 19.96
N THR A 316 2.99 27.13 19.49
CA THR A 316 2.32 26.70 18.24
C THR A 316 0.92 27.31 18.18
N PRO A 317 0.73 28.38 17.40
CA PRO A 317 -0.56 29.03 17.31
C PRO A 317 -1.33 28.24 16.27
N LEU A 318 -2.34 27.50 16.71
CA LEU A 318 -3.35 27.06 15.77
C LEU A 318 -4.04 28.34 15.25
N ARG A 319 -3.92 28.59 13.95
CA ARG A 319 -4.51 29.77 13.29
C ARG A 319 -6.03 29.71 13.41
N VAL A 320 -6.64 30.72 14.04
CA VAL A 320 -8.10 30.87 14.12
C VAL A 320 -8.63 30.97 12.70
N ALA A 321 -9.38 29.96 12.26
CA ALA A 321 -10.24 30.10 11.10
C ALA A 321 -11.20 31.24 11.43
N ASP A 322 -11.02 32.39 10.76
CA ASP A 322 -11.92 33.52 10.90
C ASP A 322 -13.33 33.05 10.54
N ALA A 323 -14.19 32.88 11.55
CA ALA A 323 -15.56 32.36 11.41
C ALA A 323 -16.52 33.34 10.69
N SER A 324 -15.99 34.30 9.93
CA SER A 324 -16.70 35.47 9.41
C SER A 324 -17.10 35.37 7.93
N GLY A 325 -16.92 34.23 7.25
CA GLY A 325 -17.26 34.08 5.83
C GLY A 325 -18.17 32.89 5.52
N GLY A 326 -19.46 32.93 5.88
CA GLY A 326 -20.33 31.80 5.52
C GLY A 326 -21.81 31.82 5.93
N ALA A 327 -22.45 32.97 6.08
CA ALA A 327 -23.92 33.04 6.15
C ALA A 327 -24.52 32.93 4.73
N GLY A 328 -24.29 31.79 4.07
CA GLY A 328 -24.85 31.44 2.78
C GLY A 328 -25.68 30.17 2.93
N ARG A 329 -26.89 30.32 3.47
CA ARG A 329 -27.87 29.25 3.65
C ARG A 329 -28.39 28.84 2.26
N SER A 330 -27.70 27.91 1.60
CA SER A 330 -28.21 27.26 0.39
C SER A 330 -29.03 26.03 0.77
N ASP A 331 -30.34 26.22 0.60
CA ASP A 331 -31.39 25.22 0.53
C ASP A 331 -31.00 24.09 -0.46
N GLN A 332 -30.58 22.93 0.06
CA GLN A 332 -30.24 21.77 -0.77
C GLN A 332 -31.18 20.63 -0.44
N ARG A 333 -32.08 20.40 -1.40
CA ARG A 333 -33.16 19.42 -1.39
C ARG A 333 -32.61 17.99 -1.30
N ASP A 334 -33.34 17.18 -0.54
CA ASP A 334 -33.32 15.72 -0.57
C ASP A 334 -33.31 15.17 -1.99
N HIS A 335 -32.19 14.57 -2.39
CA HIS A 335 -32.16 13.54 -3.43
C HIS A 335 -31.59 12.27 -2.80
N GLY A 336 -32.49 11.29 -2.62
CA GLY A 336 -32.18 9.97 -2.12
C GLY A 336 -31.08 9.32 -2.95
N SER A 337 -29.93 9.13 -2.31
CA SER A 337 -28.86 8.29 -2.82
C SER A 337 -29.06 6.89 -2.24
N ALA A 338 -29.34 5.95 -3.13
CA ALA A 338 -29.51 4.54 -2.81
C ALA A 338 -28.21 3.94 -2.25
N ASP A 339 -28.40 3.15 -1.19
CA ASP A 339 -27.50 2.19 -0.56
C ASP A 339 -26.40 1.59 -1.46
N ILE A 340 -25.19 2.18 -1.43
CA ILE A 340 -23.92 1.47 -1.66
C ILE A 340 -22.86 2.02 -0.69
N CYS A 341 -23.17 1.96 0.61
CA CYS A 341 -22.18 2.02 1.68
C CYS A 341 -22.57 0.96 2.71
N GLY A 342 -22.51 -0.31 2.28
CA GLY A 342 -22.41 -1.41 3.21
C GLY A 342 -21.24 -1.11 4.14
N ASN A 343 -21.57 -0.89 5.41
CA ASN A 343 -20.67 -0.59 6.48
C ASN A 343 -20.21 -1.95 7.07
N PRO A 344 -19.10 -2.59 6.65
CA PRO A 344 -18.52 -3.61 7.49
C PRO A 344 -17.70 -2.87 8.54
N ILE A 345 -17.77 -3.34 9.78
CA ILE A 345 -17.01 -2.87 10.95
C ILE A 345 -17.87 -2.06 11.91
N GLY A 346 -18.71 -2.81 12.63
CA GLY A 346 -19.22 -2.40 13.93
C GLY A 346 -18.08 -2.08 14.91
N ALA A 347 -18.41 -1.14 15.81
CA ALA A 347 -17.72 -0.74 17.03
C ALA A 347 -16.52 -1.60 17.45
N TRP A 348 -15.31 -1.03 17.33
CA TRP A 348 -14.14 -1.47 18.08
C TRP A 348 -14.00 -0.55 19.28
N GLY A 349 -14.63 -0.93 20.40
CA GLY A 349 -14.40 -0.32 21.70
C GLY A 349 -13.01 -0.68 22.23
N GLU A 350 -12.31 0.32 22.73
CA GLU A 350 -11.03 0.21 23.43
C GLU A 350 -11.22 -0.54 24.77
N ARG A 351 -10.35 -1.52 25.03
CA ARG A 351 -9.99 -1.98 26.38
C ARG A 351 -8.49 -2.16 26.43
#